data_AF-A0A355B3U5-F1
#
_entry.id   AF-A0A355B3U5-F1
#
_cell.length_a   1.000
_cell.length_b   1.000
_cell.length_c   1.000
_cell.angle_alpha   90.00
_cell.angle_beta   90.00
_cell.angle_gamma   90.00
#
_symmetry.space_group_name_H-M   'P 1'
#
loop_
_entity.id
_entity.type
_entity.pdbx_description
1 polymer ?
#
loop_
_entity_poly.entity_id
_entity_poly.type
_entity_poly.pdbx_seq_one_letter_code
_entity_poly.pdbx_strand_id
1 'polypeptide(L)'
;MECTLLEGPVECYFAQRGTNGANGCGYNGTSCFEITEDCLSGDDEKPCAHIIELPKGKYCAKFPNPENRWARGRCPLATHIKMGFSAPL
;
A
#
# COMPACT_ATOMS: atom_id res chain seq x y z
N MET A 1 14.77 -10.39 7.14
CA MET A 1 14.50 -11.56 6.28
C MET A 1 14.20 -11.00 4.90
N GLU A 2 15.07 -11.25 3.93
CA GLU A 2 15.16 -10.46 2.68
C GLU A 2 14.20 -10.96 1.59
N CYS A 3 13.58 -9.99 0.92
CA CYS A 3 12.50 -10.20 -0.03
C CYS A 3 13.05 -10.32 -1.47
N THR A 4 13.16 -11.53 -2.00
CA THR A 4 13.67 -11.88 -3.34
C THR A 4 12.71 -11.57 -4.51
N LEU A 5 11.75 -10.65 -4.32
CA LEU A 5 10.93 -10.15 -5.42
C LEU A 5 11.62 -9.02 -6.21
N LEU A 6 12.85 -8.69 -5.85
CA LEU A 6 13.51 -7.42 -6.13
C LEU A 6 15.01 -7.64 -6.36
N GLU A 7 15.58 -6.94 -7.33
CA GLU A 7 17.02 -6.69 -7.39
C GLU A 7 17.42 -5.68 -6.28
N GLY A 8 17.14 -6.00 -5.02
CA GLY A 8 17.48 -5.17 -3.86
C GLY A 8 16.54 -5.35 -2.65
N PRO A 9 17.03 -5.13 -1.41
CA PRO A 9 16.23 -5.31 -0.21
C PRO A 9 15.27 -4.13 -0.03
N VAL A 10 14.06 -4.21 -0.62
CA VAL A 10 12.97 -3.33 -0.19
C VAL A 10 12.28 -4.00 0.99
N GLU A 11 12.28 -3.32 2.14
CA GLU A 11 11.56 -3.74 3.33
C GLU A 11 10.05 -3.63 3.09
N CYS A 12 9.49 -4.63 2.42
CA CYS A 12 8.05 -4.83 2.39
C CYS A 12 7.65 -5.51 3.71
N TYR A 13 7.05 -4.75 4.62
CA TYR A 13 6.57 -5.27 5.92
C TYR A 13 5.56 -6.42 5.76
N PHE A 14 4.91 -6.52 4.59
CA PHE A 14 3.93 -7.56 4.26
C PHE A 14 4.55 -8.77 3.55
N ALA A 15 5.87 -8.76 3.30
CA ALA A 15 6.56 -9.90 2.73
C ALA A 15 6.53 -11.08 3.68
N GLN A 16 5.95 -12.18 3.22
CA GLN A 16 5.92 -13.48 3.88
C GLN A 16 6.36 -14.55 2.87
N ARG A 17 6.60 -15.77 3.35
CA ARG A 17 6.87 -16.91 2.46
C ARG A 17 5.58 -17.25 1.69
N GLY A 18 5.58 -17.02 0.39
CA GLY A 18 4.46 -17.31 -0.50
C GLY A 18 4.25 -18.80 -0.74
N THR A 19 3.10 -19.15 -1.31
CA THR A 19 2.64 -20.54 -1.50
C THR A 19 3.46 -21.33 -2.54
N ASN A 20 4.26 -20.65 -3.34
CA ASN A 20 5.17 -21.20 -4.34
C ASN A 20 6.64 -21.29 -3.85
N GLY A 21 6.90 -21.04 -2.55
CA GLY A 21 8.24 -21.02 -1.99
C GLY A 21 9.06 -19.76 -2.28
N ALA A 22 8.52 -18.83 -3.07
CA ALA A 22 9.08 -17.48 -3.25
C ALA A 22 8.53 -16.53 -2.18
N ASN A 23 9.09 -15.33 -2.08
CA ASN A 23 8.49 -14.29 -1.25
C ASN A 23 7.13 -13.89 -1.84
N GLY A 24 6.16 -13.62 -0.98
CA GLY A 24 4.82 -13.22 -1.36
C GLY A 24 4.19 -12.30 -0.32
N CYS A 25 3.02 -11.77 -0.61
CA CYS A 25 2.29 -10.88 0.26
C CYS A 25 1.47 -11.68 1.26
N GLY A 26 1.59 -11.38 2.56
CA GLY A 26 0.85 -12.09 3.61
C GLY A 26 -0.68 -12.01 3.51
N TYR A 27 -1.23 -11.17 2.62
CA TYR A 27 -2.67 -11.04 2.42
C TYR A 27 -3.27 -12.12 1.50
N ASN A 28 -2.57 -12.48 0.42
CA ASN A 28 -3.06 -13.44 -0.58
C ASN A 28 -2.06 -14.57 -0.89
N GLY A 29 -0.88 -14.58 -0.25
CA GLY A 29 0.17 -15.56 -0.47
C GLY A 29 0.95 -15.41 -1.78
N THR A 30 0.65 -14.39 -2.60
CA THR A 30 1.27 -14.13 -3.91
C THR A 30 1.86 -12.72 -3.98
N SER A 31 1.41 -11.81 -4.82
CA SER A 31 1.89 -10.42 -4.84
C SER A 31 0.89 -9.50 -4.15
N CYS A 32 1.34 -8.46 -3.45
CA CYS A 32 0.43 -7.45 -2.91
C CYS A 32 -0.30 -6.75 -4.07
N PHE A 33 -1.45 -6.15 -3.78
CA PHE A 33 -2.16 -5.39 -4.79
C PHE A 33 -1.52 -4.01 -4.97
N GLU A 34 -1.51 -3.54 -6.20
CA GLU A 34 -1.03 -2.20 -6.54
C GLU A 34 -1.90 -1.11 -5.89
N ILE A 35 -1.36 0.10 -5.88
CA ILE A 35 -2.10 1.29 -5.44
C ILE A 35 -3.32 1.56 -6.33
N THR A 36 -4.34 2.21 -5.77
CA THR A 36 -5.49 2.71 -6.54
C THR A 36 -5.32 4.17 -6.92
N GLU A 37 -6.18 4.67 -7.81
CA GLU A 37 -6.21 6.09 -8.17
C GLU A 37 -6.43 6.99 -6.94
N ASP A 38 -7.23 6.55 -5.97
CA ASP A 38 -7.42 7.25 -4.70
C ASP A 38 -6.15 7.42 -3.87
N CYS A 39 -5.09 6.65 -4.14
CA CYS A 39 -3.77 6.86 -3.51
C CYS A 39 -2.97 7.96 -4.20
N LEU A 40 -3.25 8.26 -5.47
CA LEU A 40 -2.55 9.24 -6.30
C LEU A 40 -3.20 10.61 -6.21
N SER A 41 -4.52 10.66 -6.09
CA SER A 41 -5.31 11.89 -6.04
C SER A 41 -6.04 12.03 -4.70
N GLY A 42 -5.98 13.24 -4.13
CA GLY A 42 -6.60 13.61 -2.85
C GLY A 42 -6.78 15.12 -2.74
N ASP A 43 -6.99 15.63 -1.51
CA ASP A 43 -7.30 17.05 -1.26
C ASP A 43 -6.14 18.01 -1.62
N ASP A 44 -4.91 17.51 -1.63
CA ASP A 44 -3.69 18.31 -1.87
C ASP A 44 -3.07 18.04 -3.25
N GLU A 45 -3.75 17.33 -4.16
CA GLU A 45 -3.28 16.92 -5.51
C GLU A 45 -1.90 16.21 -5.52
N LYS A 46 -1.44 15.74 -4.35
CA LYS A 46 -0.18 15.03 -4.18
C LYS A 46 -0.44 13.54 -3.94
N PRO A 47 0.43 12.66 -4.45
CA PRO A 47 0.35 11.23 -4.14
C PRO A 47 0.61 10.97 -2.66
N CYS A 48 0.04 9.89 -2.14
CA CYS A 48 0.28 9.47 -0.76
C CYS A 48 1.77 9.16 -0.52
N ALA A 49 2.32 9.65 0.59
CA ALA A 49 3.73 9.47 0.96
C ALA A 49 4.08 8.02 1.33
N HIS A 50 3.10 7.12 1.38
CA HIS A 50 3.28 5.70 1.64
C HIS A 50 3.37 4.85 0.37
N ILE A 51 3.34 5.48 -0.82
CA ILE A 51 3.55 4.78 -2.08
C ILE A 51 5.03 4.45 -2.23
N ILE A 52 5.31 3.19 -2.52
CA ILE A 52 6.64 2.71 -2.87
C ILE A 52 6.62 2.22 -4.31
N GLU A 53 7.65 2.61 -5.07
CA GLU A 53 7.83 2.14 -6.44
C GLU A 53 8.75 0.93 -6.42
N LEU A 54 8.24 -0.19 -6.94
CA LEU A 54 8.98 -1.43 -7.10
C LEU A 54 9.12 -1.71 -8.60
N PRO A 55 10.07 -2.56 -9.05
CA PRO A 55 10.25 -2.92 -10.45
C PRO A 55 8.97 -3.49 -11.11
N LYS A 56 8.07 -4.06 -10.32
CA LYS A 56 6.79 -4.63 -10.79
C LYS A 56 5.60 -3.68 -10.70
N GLY A 57 5.79 -2.41 -10.32
CA GLY A 57 4.70 -1.45 -10.16
C GLY A 57 4.73 -0.67 -8.85
N LYS A 58 3.65 0.03 -8.54
CA LYS A 58 3.55 0.90 -7.36
C LYS A 58 2.66 0.27 -6.30
N TYR A 59 3.14 0.25 -5.06
CA TYR A 59 2.48 -0.45 -3.95
C TYR A 59 2.38 0.45 -2.73
N CYS A 60 1.47 0.12 -1.81
CA CYS A 60 1.36 0.83 -0.54
C CYS A 60 2.24 0.15 0.53
N ALA A 61 3.12 0.91 1.18
CA ALA A 61 3.96 0.42 2.28
C ALA A 61 3.19 0.18 3.59
N LYS A 62 1.93 0.63 3.67
CA LYS A 62 1.07 0.47 4.87
C LYS A 62 -0.04 -0.56 4.72
N PHE A 63 -0.40 -0.92 3.50
CA PHE A 63 -1.49 -1.87 3.26
C PHE A 63 -1.19 -2.81 2.08
N PRO A 64 -1.43 -4.12 2.23
CA PRO A 64 -1.24 -5.09 1.16
C PRO A 64 -2.34 -5.06 0.08
N ASN A 65 -3.49 -4.47 0.39
CA ASN A 65 -4.61 -4.23 -0.52
C ASN A 65 -5.17 -2.83 -0.29
N PRO A 66 -4.75 -1.83 -1.10
CA PRO A 66 -5.24 -0.45 -1.00
C PRO A 66 -6.72 -0.32 -1.38
N GLU A 67 -7.17 -1.02 -2.42
CA GLU A 67 -8.56 -0.98 -2.91
C GLU A 67 -9.58 -1.34 -1.81
N ASN A 68 -9.32 -2.40 -1.05
CA ASN A 68 -10.21 -2.81 0.04
C ASN A 68 -10.30 -1.74 1.14
N ARG A 69 -9.26 -0.92 1.31
CA ARG A 69 -9.28 0.18 2.27
C ARG A 69 -10.19 1.29 1.79
N TRP A 70 -10.05 1.71 0.54
CA TRP A 70 -10.89 2.75 -0.07
C TRP A 70 -12.34 2.34 -0.22
N ALA A 71 -12.61 1.06 -0.51
CA ALA A 71 -13.96 0.51 -0.59
C ALA A 71 -14.74 0.61 0.74
N ARG A 72 -14.05 0.63 1.89
CA ARG A 72 -14.66 0.77 3.23
C ARG A 72 -14.76 2.22 3.71
N GLY A 73 -14.30 3.18 2.90
CA GLY A 73 -14.22 4.60 3.25
C GLY A 73 -12.82 5.18 3.02
N ARG A 74 -12.62 6.45 3.39
CA ARG A 74 -11.32 7.12 3.23
C ARG A 74 -10.24 6.38 4.01
N CYS A 75 -9.08 6.16 3.38
CA CYS A 75 -7.95 5.52 4.03
C CYS A 75 -7.50 6.35 5.26
N PRO A 76 -7.41 5.76 6.47
CA PRO A 76 -7.09 6.50 7.69
C PRO A 76 -5.64 6.99 7.76
N LEU A 77 -4.77 6.43 6.92
CA LEU A 77 -3.35 6.80 6.80
C LEU A 77 -3.06 7.57 5.51
N ALA A 78 -4.09 8.03 4.80
CA ALA A 78 -3.92 8.86 3.62
C ALA A 78 -3.27 10.20 4.01
N THR A 79 -2.00 10.38 3.68
CA THR A 79 -1.26 11.62 3.94
C THR A 79 -1.68 12.78 3.04
N HIS A 80 -2.38 12.47 1.96
CA HIS A 80 -2.84 13.40 0.93
C HIS A 80 -4.34 13.73 1.05
N ILE A 81 -4.99 13.21 2.09
CA ILE A 81 -6.37 13.55 2.44
C ILE A 81 -6.35 14.35 3.73
N LYS A 82 -6.98 15.50 3.72
CA LYS A 82 -7.24 16.28 4.93
C LYS A 82 -8.36 15.59 5.69
N MET A 83 -8.01 15.00 6.83
CA MET A 83 -9.00 14.56 7.80
C MET A 83 -9.71 15.80 8.32
N GLY A 84 -10.93 16.03 7.81
CA GLY A 84 -11.81 17.06 8.35
C GLY A 84 -12.15 16.68 9.79
N PHE A 85 -11.44 17.28 10.75
CA PHE A 85 -11.87 17.25 12.15
C PHE A 85 -13.11 18.13 12.26
N SER A 86 -14.28 17.57 11.91
CA SER A 86 -15.55 18.16 12.33
C SER A 86 -15.71 17.82 13.80
N ALA A 87 -15.22 18.70 14.68
CA ALA A 87 -15.58 18.65 16.09
C ALA A 87 -17.11 18.71 16.16
N PRO A 88 -17.79 17.78 16.85
CA PRO A 88 -19.20 17.96 17.16
C PRO A 88 -19.32 19.23 17.99
N LEU A 89 -20.17 20.17 17.54
CA LEU A 89 -20.51 21.40 18.27
C LEU A 89 -21.12 21.06 19.64
#